data_AF-A0A2H5QXW3-F1
#
_entry.id   AF-A0A2H5QXW3-F1
#
_cell.length_a   1.000
_cell.length_b   1.000
_cell.length_c   1.000
_cell.angle_alpha   90.00
_cell.angle_beta   90.00
_cell.angle_gamma   90.00
#
_symmetry.space_group_name_H-M   'P 1'
#
loop_
_entity.id
_entity.type
_entity.pdbx_description
1 polymer ?
#
loop_
_entity_poly.entity_id
_entity_poly.type
_entity_poly.pdbx_seq_one_letter_code
_entity_poly.pdbx_strand_id
1 'polypeptide(L)'
;MRNRHRLLHICFVLYQLIIFSSPAKSDDSIIERFRAYLQIDTSQPNPDYTNASKFILAQAEALSLESQTLEFAKNKPLILLKWPGSNPQLPSILLNSHTDVVPSEPSKWSHHPFGAHLDSQGNIFARGSQDMKCVGMQYLEAIRRLKASGFQPVRSVYLSFV
;
A
#
# COMPACT_ATOMS: atom_id res chain seq x y z
N MET A 1 -11.03 -13.72 57.45
CA MET A 1 -11.77 -13.78 56.16
C MET A 1 -11.98 -12.39 55.53
N ARG A 2 -10.93 -11.58 55.32
CA ARG A 2 -11.11 -10.19 54.82
C ARG A 2 -10.08 -9.74 53.76
N ASN A 3 -9.48 -10.67 53.02
CA ASN A 3 -8.45 -10.36 52.02
C ASN A 3 -8.60 -11.07 50.65
N ARG A 4 -9.64 -11.87 50.42
CA ARG A 4 -9.83 -12.56 49.12
C ARG A 4 -10.65 -11.76 48.09
N HIS A 5 -11.42 -10.75 48.51
CA HIS A 5 -12.26 -9.97 47.58
C HIS A 5 -11.52 -8.82 46.88
N ARG A 6 -10.37 -8.35 47.40
CA ARG A 6 -9.58 -7.29 46.75
C ARG A 6 -8.74 -7.79 45.56
N LEU A 7 -8.32 -9.05 45.56
CA LEU A 7 -7.51 -9.61 44.47
C LEU A 7 -8.33 -9.85 43.18
N LEU A 8 -9.60 -10.25 43.31
CA LEU A 8 -10.47 -10.50 42.15
C LEU A 8 -10.92 -9.23 41.42
N HIS A 9 -11.04 -8.09 42.11
CA HIS A 9 -11.35 -6.81 41.46
C HIS A 9 -10.16 -6.24 40.67
N ILE A 10 -8.92 -6.50 41.11
CA ILE A 10 -7.72 -6.05 40.40
C ILE A 10 -7.54 -6.80 39.08
N CYS A 11 -7.84 -8.12 39.03
CA CYS A 11 -7.78 -8.89 37.79
C CYS A 11 -8.86 -8.49 36.76
N PHE A 12 -10.04 -8.02 37.20
CA PHE A 12 -11.12 -7.62 36.28
C PHE A 12 -10.85 -6.25 35.63
N VAL A 13 -10.23 -5.32 36.37
CA VAL A 13 -9.82 -4.01 35.83
C VAL A 13 -8.65 -4.13 34.86
N LEU A 14 -7.71 -5.06 35.10
CA LEU A 14 -6.62 -5.35 34.16
C LEU A 14 -7.11 -6.02 32.87
N TYR A 15 -8.20 -6.80 32.90
CA TYR A 15 -8.77 -7.41 31.69
C TYR A 15 -9.53 -6.38 30.82
N GLN A 16 -10.17 -5.37 31.42
CA GLN A 16 -10.81 -4.29 30.66
C GLN A 16 -9.81 -3.28 30.06
N LEU A 17 -8.57 -3.22 30.55
CA LEU A 17 -7.49 -2.42 29.95
C LEU A 17 -6.81 -3.09 28.73
N ILE A 18 -7.07 -4.37 28.48
CA ILE A 18 -6.49 -5.13 27.35
C ILE A 18 -7.36 -5.02 26.07
N ILE A 19 -8.56 -4.46 26.17
CA ILE A 19 -9.43 -4.15 25.00
C ILE A 19 -9.46 -2.63 24.77
N PHE A 20 -8.30 -1.98 24.80
CA PHE A 20 -8.14 -0.85 23.87
C PHE A 20 -7.92 -1.48 22.50
N SER A 21 -9.02 -1.64 21.76
CA SER A 21 -8.96 -1.82 20.32
C SER A 21 -8.02 -0.73 19.80
N SER A 22 -6.83 -1.13 19.34
CA SER A 22 -5.95 -0.23 18.62
C SER A 22 -6.81 0.42 17.54
N PRO A 23 -6.98 1.75 17.53
CA PRO A 23 -7.84 2.37 16.54
C PRO A 23 -7.31 1.91 15.18
N ALA A 24 -8.18 1.28 14.39
CA ALA A 24 -7.86 0.93 13.01
C ALA A 24 -7.26 2.19 12.40
N LYS A 25 -5.95 2.14 12.08
CA LYS A 25 -5.19 3.27 11.56
C LYS A 25 -5.99 3.78 10.35
N SER A 26 -6.56 4.99 10.45
CA SER A 26 -7.80 5.36 9.75
C SER A 26 -7.75 5.15 8.24
N ASP A 27 -8.91 4.88 7.63
CA ASP A 27 -9.09 4.77 6.18
C ASP A 27 -8.56 6.00 5.43
N ASP A 28 -8.55 7.18 6.08
CA ASP A 28 -7.92 8.41 5.56
C ASP A 28 -6.45 8.16 5.16
N SER A 29 -5.74 7.34 5.92
CA SER A 29 -4.34 7.03 5.63
C SER A 29 -4.17 6.24 4.32
N ILE A 30 -5.15 5.43 3.92
CA ILE A 30 -5.12 4.66 2.65
C ILE A 30 -5.29 5.63 1.48
N ILE A 31 -6.31 6.48 1.55
CA ILE A 31 -6.60 7.47 0.51
C ILE A 31 -5.43 8.43 0.34
N GLU A 32 -4.82 8.90 1.43
CA GLU A 32 -3.65 9.78 1.34
C GLU A 32 -2.43 9.11 0.72
N ARG A 33 -2.17 7.82 1.00
CA ARG A 33 -1.08 7.08 0.31
C ARG A 33 -1.36 6.93 -1.18
N PHE A 34 -2.61 6.65 -1.56
CA PHE A 34 -2.97 6.55 -2.97
C PHE A 34 -2.83 7.90 -3.69
N ARG A 35 -3.31 8.99 -3.07
CA ARG A 35 -3.16 10.35 -3.60
C ARG A 35 -1.70 10.74 -3.75
N ALA A 36 -0.86 10.42 -2.76
CA ALA A 36 0.59 10.63 -2.84
C ALA A 36 1.22 9.90 -4.03
N TYR A 37 0.80 8.65 -4.32
CA TYR A 37 1.30 7.92 -5.48
C TYR A 37 0.83 8.51 -6.82
N LEU A 38 -0.41 9.00 -6.87
CA LEU A 38 -0.97 9.69 -8.04
C LEU A 38 -0.29 11.02 -8.35
N GLN A 39 0.24 11.70 -7.33
CA GLN A 39 0.97 12.97 -7.47
C GLN A 39 2.36 12.82 -8.08
N ILE A 40 2.88 11.59 -8.18
CA ILE A 40 4.15 11.32 -8.88
C ILE A 40 3.87 11.29 -10.38
N ASP A 41 4.44 12.24 -11.12
CA ASP A 41 4.26 12.33 -12.57
C ASP A 41 5.10 11.26 -13.30
N THR A 42 4.48 10.11 -13.51
CA THR A 42 5.03 9.02 -14.32
C THR A 42 4.48 9.04 -15.74
N SER A 43 4.15 10.21 -16.29
CA SER A 43 3.60 10.28 -17.64
C SER A 43 4.65 10.17 -18.73
N GLN A 44 4.29 9.45 -19.80
CA GLN A 44 5.11 9.38 -21.00
C GLN A 44 5.25 10.75 -21.67
N PRO A 45 6.36 11.02 -22.37
CA PRO A 45 7.50 10.13 -22.63
C PRO A 45 8.63 10.18 -21.59
N ASN A 46 8.52 11.01 -20.55
CA ASN A 46 9.57 11.24 -19.55
C ASN A 46 9.07 10.94 -18.13
N PRO A 47 8.64 9.70 -17.85
CA PRO A 47 8.08 9.32 -16.55
C PRO A 47 9.12 9.44 -15.42
N ASP A 48 8.71 9.99 -14.28
CA ASP A 48 9.52 10.02 -13.06
C ASP A 48 9.56 8.64 -12.36
N TYR A 49 10.22 7.69 -13.00
CA TYR A 49 10.43 6.35 -12.43
C TYR A 49 11.25 6.37 -11.14
N THR A 50 12.07 7.42 -10.93
CA THR A 50 12.90 7.53 -9.72
C THR A 50 12.03 7.74 -8.49
N ASN A 51 11.13 8.71 -8.51
CA ASN A 51 10.26 8.97 -7.36
C ASN A 51 9.20 7.88 -7.21
N ALA A 52 8.70 7.30 -8.30
CA ALA A 52 7.82 6.15 -8.23
C ALA A 52 8.49 4.95 -7.54
N SER A 53 9.73 4.63 -7.92
CA SER A 53 10.50 3.54 -7.31
C SER A 53 10.76 3.79 -5.83
N LYS A 54 11.17 5.01 -5.45
CA LYS A 54 11.37 5.41 -4.05
C LYS A 54 10.10 5.25 -3.23
N PHE A 55 8.96 5.68 -3.77
CA PHE A 55 7.66 5.53 -3.10
C PHE A 55 7.33 4.06 -2.86
N ILE A 56 7.43 3.21 -3.88
CA ILE A 56 7.11 1.77 -3.79
C ILE A 56 8.05 1.06 -2.79
N LEU A 57 9.35 1.35 -2.84
CA LEU A 57 10.34 0.79 -1.92
C LEU A 57 10.07 1.20 -0.46
N ALA A 58 9.67 2.45 -0.21
CA ALA A 58 9.27 2.90 1.12
C ALA A 58 8.01 2.17 1.63
N GLN A 59 7.04 1.88 0.74
CA GLN A 59 5.89 1.04 1.10
C GLN A 59 6.31 -0.39 1.45
N ALA A 60 7.24 -0.97 0.69
CA ALA A 60 7.78 -2.30 0.92
C ALA A 60 8.49 -2.40 2.27
N GLU A 61 9.33 -1.42 2.60
CA GLU A 61 10.03 -1.32 3.88
C GLU A 61 9.03 -1.23 5.04
N ALA A 62 8.04 -0.34 4.94
CA ALA A 62 7.00 -0.18 5.96
C ALA A 62 6.14 -1.43 6.17
N LEU A 63 6.08 -2.32 5.18
CA LEU A 63 5.38 -3.61 5.23
C LEU A 63 6.30 -4.78 5.56
N SER A 64 7.60 -4.55 5.71
CA SER A 64 8.62 -5.60 5.85
C SER A 64 8.49 -6.65 4.74
N LEU A 65 8.44 -6.18 3.49
CA LEU A 65 8.54 -7.01 2.29
C LEU A 65 9.99 -7.06 1.82
N GLU A 66 10.40 -8.21 1.28
CA GLU A 66 11.65 -8.29 0.52
C GLU A 66 11.48 -7.47 -0.77
N SER A 67 12.52 -6.74 -1.20
CA SER A 67 12.45 -5.88 -2.38
C SER A 67 13.71 -5.99 -3.24
N GLN A 68 13.52 -5.96 -4.55
CA GLN A 68 14.59 -5.92 -5.54
C GLN A 68 14.25 -4.93 -6.66
N THR A 69 15.23 -4.15 -7.08
CA THR A 69 15.14 -3.33 -8.30
C THR A 69 15.87 -4.06 -9.43
N LEU A 70 15.18 -4.28 -10.54
CA LEU A 70 15.70 -4.90 -11.75
C LEU A 70 15.68 -3.87 -12.89
N GLU A 71 16.65 -3.92 -13.80
CA GLU A 71 16.69 -3.05 -14.97
C GLU A 71 16.94 -3.87 -16.23
N PHE A 72 15.91 -3.98 -17.08
CA PHE A 72 15.98 -4.72 -18.35
C PHE A 72 16.15 -3.79 -19.55
N ALA A 73 15.80 -2.51 -19.38
CA ALA A 73 16.00 -1.46 -20.35
C ALA A 73 16.50 -0.21 -19.63
N LYS A 74 17.38 0.55 -20.28
CA LYS A 74 18.04 1.71 -19.70
C LYS A 74 17.01 2.69 -19.11
N ASN A 75 17.19 3.04 -17.85
CA ASN A 75 16.37 3.97 -17.07
C ASN A 75 14.90 3.51 -16.89
N LYS A 76 14.60 2.22 -17.02
CA LYS A 76 13.25 1.65 -16.83
C LYS A 76 13.31 0.57 -15.73
N PRO A 77 13.28 0.97 -14.45
CA PRO A 77 13.37 0.02 -13.34
C PRO A 77 12.06 -0.76 -13.18
N LEU A 78 12.18 -2.06 -12.96
CA LEU A 78 11.13 -2.93 -12.44
C LEU A 78 11.37 -3.11 -10.94
N ILE A 79 10.36 -2.80 -10.12
CA ILE A 79 10.40 -3.04 -8.67
C ILE A 79 9.67 -4.34 -8.36
N LEU A 80 10.42 -5.34 -7.90
CA LEU A 80 9.90 -6.64 -7.51
C LEU A 80 9.87 -6.72 -5.99
N LEU A 81 8.68 -6.84 -5.42
CA LEU A 81 8.47 -7.08 -4.00
C LEU A 81 8.07 -8.52 -3.76
N LYS A 82 8.40 -9.05 -2.59
CA LYS A 82 8.05 -10.41 -2.17
C LYS A 82 7.58 -10.45 -0.73
N TRP A 83 6.42 -11.07 -0.53
CA TRP A 83 5.92 -11.54 0.74
C TRP A 83 6.13 -13.06 0.83
N PRO A 84 7.11 -13.54 1.62
CA PRO A 84 7.36 -14.96 1.75
C PRO A 84 6.14 -15.72 2.26
N GLY A 85 5.83 -16.84 1.62
CA GLY A 85 4.83 -17.80 2.09
C GLY A 85 5.40 -18.79 3.11
N SER A 86 4.53 -19.47 3.85
CA SER A 86 4.95 -20.51 4.80
C SER A 86 5.48 -21.78 4.13
N ASN A 87 5.16 -22.02 2.85
CA ASN A 87 5.71 -23.12 2.06
C ASN A 87 6.39 -22.60 0.78
N PRO A 88 7.73 -22.44 0.77
CA PRO A 88 8.46 -21.91 -0.38
C PRO A 88 8.56 -22.89 -1.57
N GLN A 89 8.14 -24.16 -1.42
CA GLN A 89 8.15 -25.14 -2.50
C GLN A 89 6.94 -25.02 -3.44
N LEU A 90 5.92 -24.26 -3.04
CA LEU A 90 4.72 -24.05 -3.86
C LEU A 90 4.96 -22.93 -4.89
N PRO A 91 4.36 -23.04 -6.09
CA PRO A 91 4.30 -21.94 -7.04
C PRO A 91 3.74 -20.67 -6.40
N SER A 92 4.34 -19.53 -6.72
CA SER A 92 3.97 -18.22 -6.19
C SER A 92 2.72 -17.64 -6.87
N ILE A 93 2.17 -16.60 -6.27
CA ILE A 93 1.17 -15.72 -6.89
C ILE A 93 1.87 -14.43 -7.31
N LEU A 94 1.61 -13.95 -8.53
CA LEU A 94 2.12 -12.67 -9.02
C LEU A 94 0.97 -11.66 -9.13
N LEU A 95 1.12 -10.52 -8.45
CA LEU A 95 0.25 -9.36 -8.58
C LEU A 95 1.01 -8.28 -9.37
N ASN A 96 0.67 -8.13 -10.65
CA ASN A 96 1.38 -7.23 -11.55
C ASN A 96 0.63 -5.90 -11.75
N SER A 97 1.37 -4.79 -11.78
CA SER A 97 0.87 -3.47 -12.17
C SER A 97 1.96 -2.69 -12.91
N HIS A 98 1.57 -1.81 -13.83
CA HIS A 98 2.49 -0.85 -14.44
C HIS A 98 2.50 0.46 -13.65
N THR A 99 3.59 1.21 -13.76
CA THR A 99 3.85 2.45 -13.03
C THR A 99 3.70 3.71 -13.89
N ASP A 100 3.89 3.59 -15.20
CA ASP A 100 3.76 4.70 -16.12
C ASP A 100 2.29 5.03 -16.40
N VAL A 101 2.06 6.21 -16.93
CA VAL A 101 0.73 6.64 -17.35
C VAL A 101 0.83 7.35 -18.68
N VAL A 102 -0.26 7.35 -19.44
CA VAL A 102 -0.32 8.12 -20.68
C VAL A 102 -0.28 9.63 -20.40
N PRO A 103 0.11 10.46 -21.39
CA PRO A 103 0.07 11.91 -21.27
C PRO A 103 -1.32 12.45 -20.89
N SER A 104 -1.36 13.73 -20.50
CA SER A 104 -2.60 14.46 -20.28
C SER A 104 -2.56 15.81 -21.00
N GLU A 105 -3.74 16.38 -21.28
CA GLU A 105 -3.89 17.73 -21.81
C GLU A 105 -4.48 18.62 -20.70
N PRO A 106 -3.66 19.29 -19.87
CA PRO A 106 -4.14 19.92 -18.64
C PRO A 106 -5.31 20.90 -18.82
N SER A 107 -5.38 21.57 -19.97
CA SER A 107 -6.47 22.51 -20.31
C SER A 107 -7.85 21.86 -20.43
N LYS A 108 -7.92 20.54 -20.64
CA LYS A 108 -9.18 19.77 -20.75
C LYS A 108 -9.61 19.15 -19.42
N TRP A 109 -8.85 19.34 -18.35
CA TRP A 109 -9.15 18.76 -17.04
C TRP A 109 -9.82 19.77 -16.12
N SER A 110 -10.82 19.32 -15.38
CA SER A 110 -11.46 20.11 -14.31
C SER A 110 -10.52 20.36 -13.12
N HIS A 111 -9.52 19.48 -12.93
CA HIS A 111 -8.51 19.56 -11.87
C HIS A 111 -7.15 19.15 -12.42
N HIS A 112 -6.06 19.65 -11.83
CA HIS A 112 -4.70 19.30 -12.29
C HIS A 112 -4.52 17.76 -12.34
N PRO A 113 -4.07 17.17 -13.47
CA PRO A 113 -4.04 15.72 -13.68
C PRO A 113 -3.15 14.97 -12.69
N PHE A 114 -2.12 15.62 -12.14
CA PHE A 114 -1.26 15.06 -11.08
C PHE A 114 -1.49 15.73 -9.72
N GLY A 115 -2.61 16.41 -9.53
CA GLY A 115 -2.97 17.03 -8.26
C GLY A 115 -3.59 16.05 -7.25
N ALA A 116 -4.13 14.92 -7.74
CA ALA A 116 -4.92 13.97 -6.95
C ALA A 116 -6.02 14.67 -6.14
N HIS A 117 -6.83 15.49 -6.82
CA HIS A 117 -7.91 16.24 -6.20
C HIS A 117 -9.00 15.28 -5.72
N LEU A 118 -9.34 15.35 -4.43
CA LEU A 118 -10.48 14.66 -3.82
C LEU A 118 -11.60 15.68 -3.67
N ASP A 119 -12.73 15.46 -4.35
CA ASP A 119 -13.88 16.35 -4.25
C ASP A 119 -14.76 16.05 -3.02
N SER A 120 -15.75 16.90 -2.79
CA SER A 120 -16.72 16.72 -1.67
C SER A 120 -17.63 15.49 -1.81
N GLN A 121 -17.67 14.84 -2.98
CA GLN A 121 -18.44 13.62 -3.23
C GLN A 121 -17.60 12.35 -3.07
N GLY A 122 -16.31 12.48 -2.79
CA GLY A 122 -15.39 11.36 -2.62
C GLY A 122 -14.70 10.90 -3.90
N ASN A 123 -14.83 11.62 -5.01
CA ASN A 123 -14.17 11.29 -6.27
C ASN A 123 -12.71 11.79 -6.28
N ILE A 124 -11.79 10.95 -6.73
CA ILE A 124 -10.39 11.32 -6.94
C ILE A 124 -10.13 11.57 -8.42
N PHE A 125 -9.73 12.79 -8.76
CA PHE A 125 -9.34 13.19 -10.11
C PHE A 125 -7.83 13.18 -10.25
N ALA A 126 -7.32 12.21 -11.00
CA ALA A 126 -5.92 12.15 -11.40
C ALA A 126 -5.72 11.26 -12.64
N ARG A 127 -4.71 11.59 -13.45
CA ARG A 127 -4.12 10.65 -14.40
C ARG A 127 -3.51 9.49 -13.60
N GLY A 128 -3.86 8.26 -13.96
CA GLY A 128 -3.43 7.06 -13.24
C GLY A 128 -4.44 6.54 -12.20
N SER A 129 -5.50 7.30 -11.89
CA SER A 129 -6.48 6.93 -10.86
C SER A 129 -7.25 5.64 -11.18
N GLN A 130 -7.49 5.35 -12.47
CA GLN A 130 -8.09 4.10 -12.93
C GLN A 130 -7.06 3.16 -13.59
N ASP A 131 -6.10 3.71 -14.33
CA ASP A 131 -5.12 2.93 -15.10
C ASP A 131 -3.68 3.32 -14.76
N MET A 132 -2.95 2.53 -13.97
CA MET A 132 -3.51 1.51 -13.05
C MET A 132 -2.95 1.65 -11.63
N LYS A 133 -2.57 2.87 -11.24
CA LYS A 133 -1.99 3.14 -9.91
C LYS A 133 -2.91 2.72 -8.76
N CYS A 134 -4.22 2.72 -8.98
CA CYS A 134 -5.19 2.19 -8.02
C CYS A 134 -4.95 0.71 -7.71
N VAL A 135 -4.69 -0.12 -8.72
CA VAL A 135 -4.49 -1.57 -8.58
C VAL A 135 -3.20 -1.85 -7.81
N GLY A 136 -2.10 -1.19 -8.18
CA GLY A 136 -0.82 -1.32 -7.46
C GLY A 136 -0.93 -0.94 -5.98
N MET A 137 -1.65 0.13 -5.68
CA MET A 137 -1.93 0.53 -4.29
C MET A 137 -2.84 -0.43 -3.55
N GLN A 138 -3.90 -0.93 -4.20
CA GLN A 138 -4.81 -1.93 -3.60
C GLN A 138 -4.05 -3.18 -3.17
N TYR A 139 -3.06 -3.64 -3.94
CA TYR A 139 -2.21 -4.77 -3.55
C TYR A 139 -1.44 -4.48 -2.25
N LEU A 140 -0.77 -3.32 -2.16
CA LEU A 140 0.00 -2.94 -0.97
C LEU A 140 -0.89 -2.79 0.26
N GLU A 141 -2.08 -2.19 0.11
CA GLU A 141 -3.02 -2.01 1.23
C GLU A 141 -3.70 -3.32 1.65
N ALA A 142 -4.00 -4.21 0.72
CA ALA A 142 -4.51 -5.54 1.06
C ALA A 142 -3.48 -6.32 1.89
N ILE A 143 -2.21 -6.28 1.49
CA ILE A 143 -1.10 -6.89 2.24
C ILE A 143 -0.98 -6.25 3.63
N ARG A 144 -1.05 -4.92 3.72
CA ARG A 144 -1.02 -4.19 4.99
C ARG A 144 -2.08 -4.70 5.95
N ARG A 145 -3.33 -4.80 5.49
CA ARG A 145 -4.47 -5.26 6.30
C ARG A 145 -4.32 -6.72 6.72
N LEU A 146 -3.90 -7.59 5.80
CA LEU A 146 -3.68 -9.01 6.09
C LEU A 146 -2.54 -9.21 7.10
N LYS A 147 -1.42 -8.51 6.94
CA LYS A 147 -0.32 -8.54 7.93
C LYS A 147 -0.77 -8.04 9.30
N ALA A 148 -1.53 -6.94 9.35
CA ALA A 148 -2.07 -6.39 10.59
C ALA A 148 -3.04 -7.35 11.29
N SER A 149 -3.73 -8.22 10.55
CA SER A 149 -4.59 -9.27 11.12
C SER A 149 -3.84 -10.56 11.49
N GLY A 150 -2.50 -10.60 11.37
CA GLY A 150 -1.70 -11.79 11.64
C GLY A 150 -1.81 -12.89 10.57
N PHE A 151 -2.35 -12.59 9.39
CA PHE A 151 -2.43 -13.55 8.30
C PHE A 151 -1.03 -13.83 7.73
N GLN A 152 -0.73 -15.10 7.47
CA GLN A 152 0.47 -15.55 6.80
C GLN A 152 0.08 -16.37 5.57
N PRO A 153 0.45 -15.96 4.34
CA PRO A 153 0.09 -16.71 3.15
C PRO A 153 0.85 -18.04 3.10
N VAL A 154 0.22 -19.04 2.48
CA VAL A 154 0.84 -20.36 2.24
C VAL A 154 1.84 -20.28 1.07
N ARG A 155 1.43 -19.65 -0.04
CA ARG A 155 2.28 -19.38 -1.21
C ARG A 155 2.97 -18.04 -1.06
N SER A 156 4.21 -17.93 -1.56
CA SER A 156 4.84 -16.62 -1.67
C SER A 156 4.05 -15.74 -2.64
N VAL A 157 3.84 -14.48 -2.26
CA VAL A 157 3.17 -13.47 -3.10
C VAL A 157 4.23 -12.50 -3.59
N TYR A 158 4.33 -12.34 -4.89
CA TYR A 158 5.18 -11.33 -5.53
C TYR A 158 4.32 -10.19 -6.04
N LEU A 159 4.86 -8.98 -5.94
CA LEU A 159 4.30 -7.79 -6.56
C LEU A 159 5.33 -7.27 -7.55
N SER A 160 4.93 -7.09 -8.80
CA SER A 160 5.79 -6.50 -9.82
C SER A 160 5.20 -5.16 -10.25
N PHE A 161 6.03 -4.13 -10.11
CA PHE A 161 5.76 -2.78 -10.59
C PHE A 161 6.70 -2.53 -11.77
N VAL A 162 6.12 -2.48 -12.98
CA VAL A 162 6.85 -2.35 -14.26
C VAL A 162 6.78 -0.96 -14.87
#